data_AF-A0A8S3H3B1-F1
#
_entry.id   AF-A0A8S3H3B1-F1
#
_cell.length_a   1.000
_cell.length_b   1.000
_cell.length_c   1.000
_cell.angle_alpha   90.00
_cell.angle_beta   90.00
_cell.angle_gamma   90.00
#
_symmetry.space_group_name_H-M   'P 1'
#
loop_
_entity.id
_entity.type
_entity.pdbx_description
1 polymer ?
#
loop_
_entity_poly.entity_id
_entity_poly.type
_entity_poly.pdbx_seq_one_letter_code
_entity_poly.pdbx_strand_id
1 'polypeptide(L)'
;MYFQKKNIENENVVDDQNPKTLIRAFGDGLRQAQVGIQSSFTVDAHAAPNPNEDVKVLVTTPSKQACYMLVINNRNGTWTVTYTPNEVGETYIDVIYGDEVVNGSPFKVNVFDTNQIKVSNIDGGLVGHLVRFHIDASEAGVGQLEIIVQDGRMPCDAASRGSCRFDASFLPREPGRYTVDVKFNGLHAPGSPFSCYISDLSCVSVSDSLTSAPVGVPLSFDIHHEDFYNYHSQNAAIDVVITAPSGRPIPLKRSQLNESITRINYTLNET
;
A
#
# COMPACT_ATOMS: atom_id res chain seq x y z
N MET A 1 -21.39 49.48 -54.26
CA MET A 1 -22.42 48.56 -53.72
C MET A 1 -22.27 47.23 -54.44
N TYR A 2 -21.66 46.24 -53.77
CA TYR A 2 -21.57 44.86 -54.26
C TYR A 2 -22.07 43.96 -53.13
N PHE A 3 -23.02 43.10 -53.47
CA PHE A 3 -23.75 42.24 -52.54
C PHE A 3 -22.92 41.01 -52.15
N GLN A 4 -22.78 40.75 -50.86
CA GLN A 4 -22.31 39.47 -50.32
C GLN A 4 -23.39 38.41 -50.53
N LYS A 5 -23.05 37.31 -51.21
CA LYS A 5 -23.81 36.05 -51.10
C LYS A 5 -23.46 35.41 -49.75
N LYS A 6 -24.45 35.30 -48.87
CA LYS A 6 -24.43 34.42 -47.70
C LYS A 6 -24.28 32.97 -48.21
N ASN A 7 -23.18 32.32 -47.88
CA ASN A 7 -23.12 30.86 -47.85
C ASN A 7 -23.74 30.43 -46.52
N ILE A 8 -24.88 29.76 -46.62
CA ILE A 8 -25.57 29.09 -45.53
C ILE A 8 -25.19 27.61 -45.60
N GLU A 9 -24.86 27.08 -44.42
CA GLU A 9 -24.81 25.66 -44.03
C GLU A 9 -23.67 24.78 -44.56
N ASN A 10 -22.76 24.45 -43.64
CA ASN A 10 -22.43 23.06 -43.34
C ASN A 10 -22.49 22.93 -41.81
N GLU A 11 -23.70 22.77 -41.27
CA GLU A 11 -23.85 22.19 -39.94
C GLU A 11 -23.30 20.76 -40.01
N ASN A 12 -22.37 20.44 -39.12
CA ASN A 12 -21.94 19.07 -38.89
C ASN A 12 -23.14 18.28 -38.37
N VAL A 13 -23.85 17.61 -39.28
CA VAL A 13 -24.80 16.56 -38.89
C VAL A 13 -23.97 15.45 -38.27
N VAL A 14 -23.97 15.39 -36.94
CA VAL A 14 -23.56 14.20 -36.20
C VAL A 14 -24.52 13.10 -36.67
N ASP A 15 -23.98 12.06 -37.30
CA ASP A 15 -24.74 10.92 -37.80
C ASP A 15 -25.26 10.10 -36.60
N ASP A 16 -26.38 10.55 -36.04
CA ASP A 16 -27.12 9.94 -34.93
C ASP A 16 -27.88 8.66 -35.36
N GLN A 17 -27.61 8.16 -36.57
CA GLN A 17 -28.18 6.94 -37.14
C GLN A 17 -27.13 5.83 -37.33
N ASN A 18 -25.86 6.06 -36.99
CA ASN A 18 -24.86 5.01 -37.05
C ASN A 18 -25.08 4.00 -35.91
N PRO A 19 -25.44 2.73 -36.18
CA PRO A 19 -25.76 1.76 -35.12
C PRO A 19 -24.63 1.56 -34.09
N LYS A 20 -23.38 1.91 -34.43
CA LYS A 20 -22.21 1.89 -33.54
C LYS A 20 -22.26 2.88 -32.38
N THR A 21 -22.93 4.02 -32.54
CA THR A 21 -23.06 5.04 -31.49
C THR A 21 -24.13 4.67 -30.46
N LEU A 22 -24.98 3.70 -30.81
CA LEU A 22 -26.11 3.23 -29.99
C LEU A 22 -25.71 2.10 -29.03
N ILE A 23 -24.54 1.48 -29.23
CA ILE A 23 -23.97 0.48 -28.32
C ILE A 23 -23.12 1.17 -27.26
N ARG A 24 -23.30 0.79 -25.99
CA ARG A 24 -22.55 1.36 -24.87
C ARG A 24 -21.85 0.27 -24.08
N ALA A 25 -20.55 0.38 -23.89
CA ALA A 25 -19.81 -0.45 -22.94
C ALA A 25 -19.44 0.37 -21.70
N PHE A 26 -19.72 -0.14 -20.51
CA PHE A 26 -19.45 0.56 -19.24
C PHE A 26 -19.20 -0.41 -18.08
N GLY A 27 -18.49 0.08 -17.06
CA GLY A 27 -18.08 -0.69 -15.88
C GLY A 27 -16.62 -0.44 -15.53
N ASP A 28 -16.24 -0.69 -14.28
CA ASP A 28 -14.88 -0.45 -13.80
C ASP A 28 -13.85 -1.35 -14.48
N GLY A 29 -14.28 -2.55 -14.92
CA GLY A 29 -13.46 -3.46 -15.72
C GLY A 29 -13.06 -2.91 -17.09
N LEU A 30 -13.54 -1.74 -17.52
CA LEU A 30 -13.03 -1.04 -18.72
C LEU A 30 -12.01 0.06 -18.40
N ARG A 31 -11.63 0.23 -17.12
CA ARG A 31 -10.69 1.28 -16.68
C ARG A 31 -9.51 0.70 -15.94
N GLN A 32 -9.78 -0.21 -15.00
CA GLN A 32 -8.77 -0.72 -14.09
C GLN A 32 -9.10 -2.15 -13.64
N ALA A 33 -8.08 -2.98 -13.48
CA ALA A 33 -8.24 -4.36 -13.02
C ALA A 33 -7.01 -4.83 -12.22
N GLN A 34 -7.20 -5.81 -11.35
CA GLN A 34 -6.10 -6.45 -10.62
C GLN A 34 -5.77 -7.83 -11.20
N VAL A 35 -4.47 -8.13 -11.34
CA VAL A 35 -3.98 -9.47 -11.72
C VAL A 35 -4.59 -10.55 -10.83
N GLY A 36 -5.13 -11.59 -11.46
CA GLY A 36 -5.74 -12.74 -10.78
C GLY A 36 -7.14 -12.49 -10.20
N ILE A 37 -7.66 -11.26 -10.25
CA ILE A 37 -9.01 -10.93 -9.79
C ILE A 37 -9.95 -10.76 -10.99
N GLN A 38 -11.08 -11.46 -10.96
CA GLN A 38 -12.09 -11.35 -12.02
C GLN A 38 -12.68 -9.94 -12.04
N SER A 39 -12.54 -9.27 -13.18
CA SER A 39 -13.11 -7.95 -13.47
C SER A 39 -14.27 -8.09 -14.45
N SER A 40 -15.20 -7.15 -14.43
CA SER A 40 -16.39 -7.19 -15.28
C SER A 40 -16.79 -5.84 -15.84
N PHE A 41 -17.49 -5.89 -16.97
CA PHE A 41 -18.16 -4.76 -17.56
C PHE A 41 -19.42 -5.21 -18.31
N THR A 42 -20.27 -4.26 -18.66
CA THR A 42 -21.52 -4.48 -19.36
C THR A 42 -21.46 -3.86 -20.75
N VAL A 43 -21.94 -4.60 -21.75
CA VAL A 43 -22.26 -4.06 -23.07
C VAL A 43 -23.78 -3.97 -23.19
N ASP A 44 -24.29 -2.79 -23.49
CA ASP A 44 -25.70 -2.48 -23.66
C ASP A 44 -25.99 -2.16 -25.13
N ALA A 45 -26.86 -2.96 -25.74
CA ALA A 45 -27.30 -2.83 -27.12
C ALA A 45 -28.81 -2.55 -27.25
N HIS A 46 -29.50 -2.08 -26.21
CA HIS A 46 -30.95 -1.83 -26.28
C HIS A 46 -31.33 -0.84 -27.39
N ALA A 47 -30.48 0.16 -27.65
CA ALA A 47 -30.69 1.14 -28.69
C ALA A 47 -30.25 0.65 -30.08
N ALA A 48 -29.67 -0.55 -30.18
CA ALA A 48 -29.21 -1.10 -31.44
C ALA A 48 -30.38 -1.55 -32.34
N PRO A 49 -30.19 -1.58 -33.68
CA PRO A 49 -31.21 -2.10 -34.59
C PRO A 49 -31.58 -3.57 -34.33
N ASN A 50 -30.63 -4.39 -33.87
CA ASN A 50 -30.85 -5.78 -33.51
C ASN A 50 -30.34 -6.10 -32.09
N PRO A 51 -31.12 -5.85 -31.02
CA PRO A 51 -30.66 -6.04 -29.64
C PRO A 51 -30.24 -7.47 -29.26
N ASN A 52 -30.39 -8.46 -30.15
CA ASN A 52 -29.96 -9.85 -29.95
C ASN A 52 -28.80 -10.28 -30.85
N GLU A 53 -28.22 -9.36 -31.63
CA GLU A 53 -27.02 -9.60 -32.45
C GLU A 53 -25.83 -10.02 -31.58
N ASP A 54 -24.91 -10.81 -32.13
CA ASP A 54 -23.78 -11.34 -31.36
C ASP A 54 -22.77 -10.24 -30.94
N VAL A 55 -22.20 -10.40 -29.75
CA VAL A 55 -21.16 -9.52 -29.21
C VAL A 55 -19.88 -10.34 -29.02
N LYS A 56 -18.84 -9.94 -29.74
CA LYS A 56 -17.50 -10.51 -29.63
C LYS A 56 -16.63 -9.56 -28.82
N VAL A 57 -15.80 -10.13 -27.96
CA VAL A 57 -14.83 -9.36 -27.17
C VAL A 57 -13.46 -9.99 -27.34
N LEU A 58 -12.44 -9.15 -27.48
CA LEU A 58 -11.05 -9.55 -27.51
C LEU A 58 -10.29 -8.78 -26.45
N VAL A 59 -9.49 -9.49 -25.65
CA VAL A 59 -8.59 -8.88 -24.66
C VAL A 59 -7.16 -9.04 -25.16
N THR A 60 -6.49 -7.93 -25.40
CA THR A 60 -5.08 -7.87 -25.81
C THR A 60 -4.23 -7.42 -24.62
N THR A 61 -3.53 -8.36 -24.00
CA THR A 61 -2.62 -8.09 -22.88
C THR A 61 -1.25 -7.56 -23.37
N PRO A 62 -0.44 -6.91 -22.53
CA PRO A 62 0.91 -6.43 -22.89
C PRO A 62 1.79 -7.43 -23.66
N SER A 63 1.87 -8.68 -23.21
CA SER A 63 2.65 -9.76 -23.84
C SER A 63 1.91 -10.47 -24.97
N LYS A 64 0.68 -10.03 -25.29
CA LYS A 64 -0.24 -10.66 -26.26
C LYS A 64 -0.58 -12.11 -25.91
N GLN A 65 -0.52 -12.45 -24.63
CA GLN A 65 -0.94 -13.76 -24.13
C GLN A 65 -2.46 -13.82 -23.97
N ALA A 66 -2.99 -15.05 -23.98
CA ALA A 66 -4.42 -15.25 -23.78
C ALA A 66 -4.81 -14.86 -22.34
N CYS A 67 -5.86 -14.04 -22.23
CA CYS A 67 -6.55 -13.75 -20.98
C CYS A 67 -7.80 -14.62 -20.88
N TYR A 68 -8.10 -15.17 -19.70
CA TYR A 68 -9.38 -15.85 -19.50
C TYR A 68 -10.51 -14.82 -19.58
N MET A 69 -11.54 -15.11 -20.36
CA MET A 69 -12.69 -14.23 -20.58
C MET A 69 -13.96 -15.05 -20.81
N LEU A 70 -15.08 -14.52 -20.34
CA LEU A 70 -16.42 -15.06 -20.55
C LEU A 70 -17.37 -13.93 -20.95
N VAL A 71 -18.15 -14.16 -22.02
CA VAL A 71 -19.19 -13.25 -22.51
C VAL A 71 -20.54 -13.95 -22.31
N ILE A 72 -21.43 -13.35 -21.53
CA ILE A 72 -22.75 -13.87 -21.21
C ILE A 72 -23.81 -12.95 -21.80
N ASN A 73 -24.64 -13.45 -22.72
CA ASN A 73 -25.85 -12.76 -23.15
C ASN A 73 -26.94 -12.90 -22.07
N ASN A 74 -27.34 -11.77 -21.46
CA ASN A 74 -28.32 -11.74 -20.39
C ASN A 74 -29.78 -11.89 -20.89
N ARG A 75 -29.99 -12.02 -22.21
CA ARG A 75 -31.30 -12.15 -22.89
C ARG A 75 -32.24 -10.97 -22.67
N ASN A 76 -31.67 -9.80 -22.41
CA ASN A 76 -32.39 -8.55 -22.21
C ASN A 76 -31.72 -7.39 -22.96
N GLY A 77 -31.02 -7.65 -24.07
CA GLY A 77 -30.29 -6.61 -24.81
C GLY A 77 -28.97 -6.16 -24.16
N THR A 78 -28.48 -6.89 -23.14
CA THR A 78 -27.17 -6.64 -22.52
C THR A 78 -26.31 -7.90 -22.45
N TRP A 79 -25.00 -7.68 -22.40
CA TRP A 79 -24.01 -8.72 -22.19
C TRP A 79 -23.18 -8.40 -20.96
N THR A 80 -23.01 -9.41 -20.11
CA THR A 80 -22.06 -9.37 -19.02
C THR A 80 -20.75 -9.96 -19.51
N VAL A 81 -19.69 -9.17 -19.52
CA VAL A 81 -18.35 -9.64 -19.85
C VAL A 81 -17.53 -9.72 -18.58
N THR A 82 -16.88 -10.85 -18.36
CA THR A 82 -15.91 -11.01 -17.27
C THR A 82 -14.57 -11.45 -17.84
N TYR A 83 -13.48 -10.99 -17.24
CA TYR A 83 -12.13 -11.41 -17.59
C TYR A 83 -11.23 -11.39 -16.35
N THR A 84 -10.18 -12.21 -16.36
CA THR A 84 -9.20 -12.26 -15.27
C THR A 84 -7.82 -11.98 -15.85
N PRO A 85 -7.29 -10.76 -15.69
CA PRO A 85 -5.98 -10.43 -16.23
C PRO A 85 -4.89 -11.21 -15.51
N ASN A 86 -3.81 -11.50 -16.22
CA ASN A 86 -2.72 -12.37 -15.77
C ASN A 86 -1.36 -11.67 -15.72
N GLU A 87 -1.27 -10.41 -16.15
CA GLU A 87 -0.04 -9.62 -16.14
C GLU A 87 -0.33 -8.14 -15.93
N VAL A 88 0.64 -7.43 -15.32
CA VAL A 88 0.59 -5.99 -15.09
C VAL A 88 0.82 -5.23 -16.41
N GLY A 89 0.10 -4.13 -16.61
CA GLY A 89 0.34 -3.20 -17.72
C GLY A 89 -0.93 -2.74 -18.43
N GLU A 90 -0.74 -2.03 -19.53
CA GLU A 90 -1.84 -1.55 -20.38
C GLU A 90 -2.43 -2.71 -21.19
N THR A 91 -3.68 -3.06 -20.90
CA THR A 91 -4.46 -4.06 -21.63
C THR A 91 -5.51 -3.35 -22.47
N TYR A 92 -5.78 -3.84 -23.67
CA TYR A 92 -6.78 -3.28 -24.57
C TYR A 92 -7.93 -4.26 -24.74
N ILE A 93 -9.16 -3.79 -24.58
CA ILE A 93 -10.38 -4.59 -24.77
C ILE A 93 -11.11 -4.09 -25.99
N ASP A 94 -11.18 -4.92 -27.03
CA ASP A 94 -11.99 -4.67 -28.21
C ASP A 94 -13.39 -5.23 -28.00
N VAL A 95 -14.42 -4.43 -28.30
CA VAL A 95 -15.81 -4.85 -28.28
C VAL A 95 -16.39 -4.67 -29.68
N ILE A 96 -16.88 -5.77 -30.25
CA ILE A 96 -17.39 -5.85 -31.60
C ILE A 96 -18.82 -6.36 -31.52
N TYR A 97 -19.74 -5.62 -32.11
CA TYR A 97 -21.15 -5.98 -32.20
C TYR A 97 -21.46 -6.31 -33.66
N GLY A 98 -21.88 -7.55 -33.94
CA GLY A 98 -21.92 -8.09 -35.30
C GLY A 98 -20.51 -8.13 -35.93
N ASP A 99 -20.31 -7.30 -36.94
CA ASP A 99 -19.02 -7.12 -37.64
C ASP A 99 -18.43 -5.71 -37.42
N GLU A 100 -19.00 -4.95 -36.49
CA GLU A 100 -18.71 -3.53 -36.31
C GLU A 100 -18.14 -3.22 -34.93
N VAL A 101 -17.04 -2.46 -34.90
CA VAL A 101 -16.39 -2.01 -33.67
C VAL A 101 -17.26 -0.95 -32.99
N VAL A 102 -17.54 -1.15 -31.70
CA VAL A 102 -18.38 -0.22 -30.92
C VAL A 102 -17.63 1.07 -30.59
N ASN A 103 -18.36 2.15 -30.32
CA ASN A 103 -17.74 3.41 -29.93
C ASN A 103 -16.93 3.27 -28.61
N GLY A 104 -15.73 3.85 -28.58
CA GLY A 104 -14.80 3.79 -27.46
C GLY A 104 -13.87 2.57 -27.47
N SER A 105 -14.14 1.58 -28.32
CA SER A 105 -13.24 0.44 -28.52
C SER A 105 -12.04 0.84 -29.40
N PRO A 106 -10.82 0.37 -29.11
CA PRO A 106 -10.46 -0.44 -27.94
C PRO A 106 -10.44 0.37 -26.64
N PHE A 107 -10.93 -0.24 -25.56
CA PHE A 107 -10.88 0.33 -24.22
C PHE A 107 -9.52 0.04 -23.57
N LYS A 108 -8.81 1.08 -23.15
CA LYS A 108 -7.56 0.93 -22.40
C LYS A 108 -7.84 0.66 -20.92
N VAL A 109 -7.38 -0.48 -20.43
CA VAL A 109 -7.44 -0.90 -19.03
C VAL A 109 -6.04 -0.89 -18.43
N ASN A 110 -5.86 -0.20 -17.31
CA ASN A 110 -4.62 -0.29 -16.53
C ASN A 110 -4.71 -1.48 -15.57
N VAL A 111 -3.93 -2.52 -15.83
CA VAL A 111 -3.85 -3.69 -14.93
C VAL A 111 -2.73 -3.49 -13.92
N PHE A 112 -3.03 -3.72 -12.64
CA PHE A 112 -2.10 -3.61 -11.52
C PHE A 112 -2.01 -4.90 -10.70
N ASP A 113 -1.00 -5.03 -9.85
CA ASP A 113 -0.87 -6.15 -8.90
C ASP A 113 -0.35 -5.67 -7.55
N THR A 114 -1.18 -5.81 -6.50
CA THR A 114 -0.76 -5.46 -5.14
C THR A 114 0.31 -6.40 -4.60
N ASN A 115 0.40 -7.65 -5.10
CA ASN A 115 1.40 -8.63 -4.66
C ASN A 115 2.83 -8.24 -5.06
N GLN A 116 2.97 -7.34 -6.02
CA GLN A 116 4.26 -6.82 -6.48
C GLN A 116 4.77 -5.66 -5.60
N ILE A 117 3.98 -5.20 -4.62
CA ILE A 117 4.37 -4.17 -3.67
C ILE A 117 5.14 -4.80 -2.52
N LYS A 118 6.33 -4.25 -2.23
CA LYS A 118 7.18 -4.68 -1.13
C LYS A 118 7.30 -3.55 -0.13
N VAL A 119 7.04 -3.87 1.14
CA VAL A 119 7.22 -2.94 2.26
C VAL A 119 8.33 -3.50 3.13
N SER A 120 9.31 -2.68 3.51
CA SER A 120 10.34 -3.08 4.46
C SER A 120 9.72 -3.38 5.82
N ASN A 121 10.48 -4.04 6.71
CA ASN A 121 10.02 -4.17 8.08
C ASN A 121 9.79 -2.78 8.70
N ILE A 122 8.78 -2.69 9.58
CA ILE A 122 8.50 -1.49 10.37
C ILE A 122 8.87 -1.83 11.82
N ASP A 123 10.14 -1.64 12.17
CA ASP A 123 10.74 -2.15 13.42
C ASP A 123 10.18 -1.52 14.70
N GLY A 124 9.31 -0.51 14.59
CA GLY A 124 8.85 0.30 15.72
C GLY A 124 9.78 1.48 15.98
N GLY A 125 9.70 2.06 17.17
CA GLY A 125 10.53 3.20 17.52
C GLY A 125 10.26 3.78 18.88
N LEU A 126 10.68 5.02 19.05
CA LEU A 126 10.56 5.76 20.30
C LEU A 126 9.65 6.96 20.13
N VAL A 127 8.95 7.34 21.21
CA VAL A 127 8.21 8.60 21.26
C VAL A 127 9.15 9.75 20.90
N GLY A 128 8.70 10.60 19.98
CA GLY A 128 9.48 11.76 19.52
C GLY A 128 10.59 11.45 18.50
N HIS A 129 10.75 10.19 18.07
CA HIS A 129 11.70 9.81 17.02
C HIS A 129 10.99 9.30 15.77
N LEU A 130 11.48 9.70 14.59
CA LEU A 130 10.91 9.25 13.31
C LEU A 130 11.04 7.73 13.15
N VAL A 131 9.92 7.07 12.93
CA VAL A 131 9.86 5.69 12.42
C VAL A 131 9.93 5.77 10.90
N ARG A 132 10.84 5.03 10.29
CA ARG A 132 11.06 5.02 8.83
C ARG A 132 10.87 3.64 8.25
N PHE A 133 10.31 3.58 7.05
CA PHE A 133 10.18 2.36 6.29
C PHE A 133 10.17 2.67 4.78
N HIS A 134 10.40 1.65 3.98
CA HIS A 134 10.57 1.76 2.54
C HIS A 134 9.47 1.00 1.82
N ILE A 135 8.97 1.58 0.74
CA ILE A 135 7.98 0.94 -0.14
C ILE A 135 8.55 0.87 -1.55
N ASP A 136 8.51 -0.32 -2.14
CA ASP A 136 8.81 -0.55 -3.55
C ASP A 136 7.54 -1.01 -4.26
N ALA A 137 6.99 -0.14 -5.11
CA ALA A 137 5.84 -0.41 -5.97
C ALA A 137 6.22 -0.38 -7.47
N SER A 138 7.51 -0.53 -7.79
CA SER A 138 8.04 -0.42 -9.17
C SER A 138 7.40 -1.40 -10.16
N GLU A 139 6.98 -2.56 -9.68
CA GLU A 139 6.40 -3.63 -10.49
C GLU A 139 4.88 -3.78 -10.30
N ALA A 140 4.24 -2.88 -9.53
CA ALA A 140 2.82 -2.97 -9.21
C ALA A 140 1.90 -2.48 -10.32
N GLY A 141 2.45 -1.76 -11.32
CA GLY A 141 1.68 -1.12 -12.38
C GLY A 141 1.24 0.29 -12.02
N VAL A 142 0.36 0.86 -12.85
CA VAL A 142 -0.13 2.23 -12.67
C VAL A 142 -1.26 2.24 -11.63
N GLY A 143 -1.15 3.13 -10.66
CA GLY A 143 -2.18 3.28 -9.63
C GLY A 143 -1.80 4.26 -8.53
N GLN A 144 -2.69 4.37 -7.56
CA GLN A 144 -2.54 5.25 -6.41
C GLN A 144 -2.10 4.46 -5.19
N LEU A 145 -0.94 4.82 -4.62
CA LEU A 145 -0.46 4.30 -3.35
C LEU A 145 -1.00 5.16 -2.19
N GLU A 146 -1.52 4.53 -1.16
CA GLU A 146 -2.04 5.17 0.05
C GLU A 146 -1.36 4.58 1.29
N ILE A 147 -0.88 5.46 2.18
CA ILE A 147 -0.26 5.09 3.45
C ILE A 147 -1.10 5.72 4.55
N ILE A 148 -1.67 4.90 5.42
CA ILE A 148 -2.56 5.36 6.50
C ILE A 148 -1.98 4.86 7.82
N VAL A 149 -1.63 5.79 8.71
CA VAL A 149 -1.10 5.46 10.03
C VAL A 149 -2.18 5.76 11.08
N GLN A 150 -2.48 4.79 11.94
CA GLN A 150 -3.49 4.90 13.00
C GLN A 150 -4.86 5.38 12.49
N ASP A 151 -5.40 4.71 11.47
CA ASP A 151 -6.67 5.09 10.83
C ASP A 151 -6.70 6.56 10.34
N GLY A 152 -5.54 7.12 10.00
CA GLY A 152 -5.40 8.50 9.52
C GLY A 152 -5.23 9.54 10.63
N ARG A 153 -5.14 9.13 11.90
CA ARG A 153 -4.91 10.04 13.04
C ARG A 153 -3.45 10.51 13.14
N MET A 154 -2.53 9.82 12.48
CA MET A 154 -1.12 10.14 12.50
C MET A 154 -0.67 10.54 11.09
N PRO A 155 -0.12 11.75 10.89
CA PRO A 155 0.42 12.14 9.59
C PRO A 155 1.63 11.27 9.24
N CYS A 156 1.71 10.91 7.96
CA CYS A 156 2.84 10.18 7.40
C CYS A 156 3.40 10.96 6.21
N ASP A 157 4.69 11.27 6.29
CA ASP A 157 5.43 11.88 5.20
C ASP A 157 5.97 10.78 4.29
N ALA A 158 5.78 10.92 2.98
CA ALA A 158 6.27 9.98 1.98
C ALA A 158 7.06 10.73 0.90
N ALA A 159 8.37 10.50 0.84
CA ALA A 159 9.25 11.07 -0.17
C ALA A 159 9.50 10.06 -1.29
N SER A 160 9.29 10.45 -2.55
CA SER A 160 9.64 9.60 -3.68
C SER A 160 11.16 9.52 -3.86
N ARG A 161 11.66 8.31 -4.11
CA ARG A 161 13.04 8.03 -4.51
C ARG A 161 13.20 7.86 -6.03
N GLY A 162 12.12 8.08 -6.78
CA GLY A 162 12.02 7.69 -8.19
C GLY A 162 11.63 6.23 -8.39
N SER A 163 11.25 5.89 -9.63
CA SER A 163 10.86 4.53 -10.05
C SER A 163 9.80 3.88 -9.14
N CYS A 164 8.80 4.65 -8.70
CA CYS A 164 7.73 4.18 -7.79
C CYS A 164 8.25 3.56 -6.47
N ARG A 165 9.39 4.06 -5.97
CA ARG A 165 9.91 3.75 -4.63
C ARG A 165 9.75 4.95 -3.71
N PHE A 166 9.50 4.69 -2.43
CA PHE A 166 9.18 5.71 -1.45
C PHE A 166 9.88 5.47 -0.12
N ASP A 167 10.38 6.54 0.47
CA ASP A 167 10.81 6.59 1.88
C ASP A 167 9.67 7.22 2.67
N ALA A 168 9.02 6.41 3.51
CA ALA A 168 7.90 6.83 4.34
C ALA A 168 8.36 6.99 5.79
N SER A 169 7.77 7.95 6.50
CA SER A 169 8.03 8.16 7.91
C SER A 169 6.87 8.79 8.65
N PHE A 170 6.78 8.50 9.95
CA PHE A 170 5.85 9.17 10.86
C PHE A 170 6.54 9.43 12.20
N LEU A 171 6.03 10.43 12.92
CA LEU A 171 6.58 10.87 14.21
C LEU A 171 5.58 10.55 15.34
N PRO A 172 5.71 9.40 16.02
CA PRO A 172 4.81 9.04 17.10
C PRO A 172 5.02 9.95 18.33
N ARG A 173 3.91 10.30 18.99
CA ARG A 173 3.91 11.18 20.17
C ARG A 173 3.48 10.50 21.46
N GLU A 174 2.95 9.29 21.33
CA GLU A 174 2.45 8.49 22.44
C GLU A 174 2.98 7.05 22.29
N PRO A 175 3.32 6.37 23.39
CA PRO A 175 3.72 4.98 23.34
C PRO A 175 2.53 4.07 22.99
N GLY A 176 2.83 2.88 22.48
CA GLY A 176 1.82 1.85 22.20
C GLY A 176 1.95 1.20 20.83
N ARG A 177 0.94 0.42 20.47
CA ARG A 177 0.89 -0.29 19.18
C ARG A 177 0.34 0.62 18.09
N TYR A 178 1.08 0.73 17.00
CA TYR A 178 0.73 1.50 15.82
C TYR A 178 0.41 0.58 14.65
N THR A 179 -0.64 0.93 13.91
CA THR A 179 -1.05 0.26 12.69
C THR A 179 -0.70 1.13 11.49
N VAL A 180 -0.12 0.51 10.45
CA VAL A 180 0.22 1.14 9.18
C VAL A 180 -0.43 0.37 8.05
N ASP A 181 -1.43 0.96 7.41
CA ASP A 181 -2.03 0.43 6.20
C ASP A 181 -1.26 0.92 4.98
N VAL A 182 -0.92 0.02 4.08
CA VAL A 182 -0.34 0.33 2.77
C VAL A 182 -1.27 -0.26 1.74
N LYS A 183 -1.97 0.62 1.01
CA LYS A 183 -2.97 0.25 0.02
C LYS A 183 -2.56 0.75 -1.35
N PHE A 184 -3.01 0.05 -2.39
CA PHE A 184 -2.83 0.43 -3.77
C PHE A 184 -4.15 0.27 -4.51
N ASN A 185 -4.67 1.38 -5.04
CA ASN A 185 -6.02 1.47 -5.59
C ASN A 185 -7.09 0.97 -4.60
N GLY A 186 -6.95 1.33 -3.33
CA GLY A 186 -7.85 0.90 -2.25
C GLY A 186 -7.65 -0.54 -1.73
N LEU A 187 -6.77 -1.34 -2.34
CA LEU A 187 -6.54 -2.74 -1.95
C LEU A 187 -5.23 -2.90 -1.17
N HIS A 188 -5.23 -3.75 -0.15
CA HIS A 188 -4.05 -3.94 0.70
C HIS A 188 -2.88 -4.58 -0.06
N ALA A 189 -1.68 -4.05 0.17
CA ALA A 189 -0.44 -4.71 -0.18
C ALA A 189 -0.20 -5.93 0.74
N PRO A 190 0.63 -6.92 0.33
CA PRO A 190 1.02 -8.04 1.17
C PRO A 190 1.55 -7.60 2.53
N GLY A 191 1.05 -8.23 3.59
CA GLY A 191 1.44 -7.92 4.98
C GLY A 191 0.73 -6.71 5.58
N SER A 192 0.00 -5.92 4.80
CA SER A 192 -0.82 -4.84 5.32
C SER A 192 -2.12 -5.38 5.95
N PRO A 193 -2.58 -4.84 7.09
CA PRO A 193 -1.95 -3.77 7.87
C PRO A 193 -0.72 -4.25 8.67
N PHE A 194 0.33 -3.43 8.67
CA PHE A 194 1.52 -3.66 9.46
C PHE A 194 1.32 -3.15 10.89
N SER A 195 1.94 -3.82 11.85
CA SER A 195 1.94 -3.39 13.26
C SER A 195 3.36 -3.13 13.74
N CYS A 196 3.57 -2.01 14.42
CA CYS A 196 4.84 -1.70 15.07
C CYS A 196 4.62 -1.11 16.47
N TYR A 197 5.65 -1.14 17.31
CA TYR A 197 5.55 -0.73 18.72
C TYR A 197 6.38 0.51 18.99
N ILE A 198 5.79 1.47 19.69
CA ILE A 198 6.44 2.70 20.12
C ILE A 198 6.64 2.66 21.63
N SER A 199 7.88 2.86 22.07
CA SER A 199 8.25 2.93 23.49
C SER A 199 8.57 4.36 23.91
N ASP A 200 8.39 4.67 25.18
CA ASP A 200 8.81 5.95 25.77
C ASP A 200 10.01 5.71 26.70
N LEU A 201 11.17 6.29 26.36
CA LEU A 201 12.37 6.16 27.20
C LEU A 201 12.33 7.06 28.44
N SER A 202 11.44 8.05 28.52
CA SER A 202 11.28 8.86 29.73
C SER A 202 10.73 8.07 30.92
N CYS A 203 10.09 6.92 30.64
CA CYS A 203 9.66 5.95 31.62
C CYS A 203 10.79 5.01 32.08
N VAL A 204 12.00 5.11 31.50
CA VAL A 204 13.16 4.34 31.94
C VAL A 204 13.92 5.13 33.01
N SER A 205 13.94 4.63 34.23
CA SER A 205 14.71 5.21 35.34
C SER A 205 15.64 4.19 35.97
N VAL A 206 16.73 4.66 36.55
CA VAL A 206 17.68 3.82 37.28
C VAL A 206 17.53 4.11 38.77
N SER A 207 17.41 3.08 39.59
CA SER A 207 17.31 3.19 41.05
C SER A 207 18.62 3.76 41.62
N ASP A 208 18.50 4.78 42.48
CA ASP A 208 19.54 5.40 43.29
C ASP A 208 20.80 5.94 42.57
N SER A 209 21.45 6.88 43.24
CA SER A 209 22.63 7.60 42.76
C SER A 209 23.86 6.68 42.64
N LEU A 210 24.22 6.33 41.40
CA LEU A 210 25.46 5.66 41.00
C LEU A 210 26.70 6.57 41.14
N THR A 211 26.80 7.35 42.20
CA THR A 211 27.81 8.42 42.36
C THR A 211 29.12 7.92 42.94
N SER A 212 29.10 6.89 43.77
CA SER A 212 30.29 6.29 44.37
C SER A 212 30.05 4.84 44.76
N ALA A 213 31.06 3.99 44.63
CA ALA A 213 30.93 2.56 44.84
C ALA A 213 32.23 1.96 45.44
N PRO A 214 32.13 1.05 46.41
CA PRO A 214 33.29 0.36 46.96
C PRO A 214 33.86 -0.66 45.96
N VAL A 215 35.19 -0.70 45.84
CA VAL A 215 35.91 -1.67 45.00
C VAL A 215 35.84 -3.07 45.62
N GLY A 216 35.67 -4.09 44.77
CA GLY A 216 35.63 -5.51 45.15
C GLY A 216 34.31 -5.98 45.74
N VAL A 217 33.31 -5.11 45.86
CA VAL A 217 32.00 -5.44 46.43
C VAL A 217 30.98 -5.67 45.30
N PRO A 218 30.17 -6.75 45.36
CA PRO A 218 29.04 -6.91 44.45
C PRO A 218 28.02 -5.79 44.66
N LEU A 219 27.67 -5.12 43.57
CA LEU A 219 26.73 -4.01 43.53
C LEU A 219 25.61 -4.31 42.55
N SER A 220 24.47 -3.66 42.77
CA SER A 220 23.36 -3.70 41.84
C SER A 220 22.64 -2.37 41.75
N PHE A 221 22.07 -2.10 40.58
CA PHE A 221 21.02 -1.11 40.41
C PHE A 221 19.87 -1.70 39.60
N ASP A 222 18.69 -1.15 39.79
CA ASP A 222 17.47 -1.56 39.12
C ASP A 222 17.12 -0.56 38.02
N ILE A 223 16.84 -1.07 36.83
CA ILE A 223 16.30 -0.30 35.73
C ILE A 223 14.79 -0.50 35.76
N HIS A 224 14.09 0.54 36.19
CA HIS A 224 12.64 0.62 36.11
C HIS A 224 12.28 1.03 34.68
N HIS A 225 11.40 0.28 34.04
CA HIS A 225 10.81 0.60 32.75
C HIS A 225 9.32 0.31 32.85
N GLU A 226 8.47 1.31 32.62
CA GLU A 226 7.04 1.03 32.49
C GLU A 226 6.77 0.40 31.13
N ASP A 227 6.60 -0.92 31.12
CA ASP A 227 5.93 -1.62 30.03
C ASP A 227 4.45 -1.18 30.04
N PHE A 228 4.15 -0.03 29.43
CA PHE A 228 2.77 0.46 29.29
C PHE A 228 1.86 -0.52 28.53
N TYR A 229 2.46 -1.50 27.86
CA TYR A 229 1.76 -2.53 27.12
C TYR A 229 2.51 -3.84 27.29
N ASN A 230 1.83 -4.85 27.82
CA ASN A 230 2.29 -6.21 28.06
C ASN A 230 2.59 -6.96 26.73
N TYR A 231 3.50 -6.41 25.92
CA TYR A 231 3.88 -6.90 24.62
C TYR A 231 5.34 -7.28 24.66
N HIS A 232 5.61 -8.49 24.20
CA HIS A 232 6.91 -9.14 24.15
C HIS A 232 7.83 -8.47 23.11
N SER A 233 7.96 -7.14 23.12
CA SER A 233 8.89 -6.44 22.24
C SER A 233 10.30 -6.86 22.63
N GLN A 234 10.84 -7.84 21.92
CA GLN A 234 12.20 -8.34 22.09
C GLN A 234 13.26 -7.29 21.69
N ASN A 235 12.87 -6.02 21.48
CA ASN A 235 13.66 -5.07 20.69
C ASN A 235 13.88 -3.68 21.26
N ALA A 236 13.39 -3.37 22.47
CA ALA A 236 14.00 -2.31 23.26
C ALA A 236 15.08 -2.93 24.15
N ALA A 237 16.16 -3.46 23.54
CA ALA A 237 17.31 -3.91 24.30
C ALA A 237 17.94 -2.68 24.97
N ILE A 238 17.63 -2.46 26.25
CA ILE A 238 18.34 -1.47 27.06
C ILE A 238 19.77 -1.97 27.20
N ASP A 239 20.68 -1.34 26.46
CA ASP A 239 22.10 -1.64 26.55
C ASP A 239 22.74 -0.90 27.70
N VAL A 240 23.26 -1.70 28.63
CA VAL A 240 23.97 -1.22 29.80
C VAL A 240 25.45 -1.48 29.58
N VAL A 241 26.27 -0.45 29.75
CA VAL A 241 27.73 -0.56 29.71
C VAL A 241 28.29 0.10 30.95
N ILE A 242 29.12 -0.64 31.69
CA ILE A 242 29.89 -0.11 32.80
C ILE A 242 31.35 -0.18 32.37
N THR A 243 32.09 0.92 32.47
CA THR A 243 33.48 1.00 32.01
C THR A 243 34.38 1.32 33.20
N ALA A 244 35.45 0.54 33.38
CA ALA A 244 36.45 0.78 34.42
C ALA A 244 37.35 1.99 34.09
N PRO A 245 38.09 2.56 35.05
CA PRO A 245 39.06 3.64 34.79
C PRO A 245 40.08 3.30 33.70
N SER A 246 40.44 2.02 33.53
CA SER A 246 41.29 1.55 32.42
C SER A 246 40.65 1.63 31.03
N GLY A 247 39.37 1.97 30.91
CA GLY A 247 38.60 1.96 29.67
C GLY A 247 38.03 0.58 29.31
N ARG A 248 38.26 -0.46 30.14
CA ARG A 248 37.75 -1.80 29.89
C ARG A 248 36.29 -1.94 30.32
N PRO A 249 35.44 -2.62 29.54
CA PRO A 249 34.07 -2.91 29.96
C PRO A 249 34.07 -3.88 31.15
N ILE A 250 33.29 -3.55 32.17
CA ILE A 250 33.08 -4.37 33.36
C ILE A 250 31.97 -5.38 33.06
N PRO A 251 32.20 -6.68 33.30
CA PRO A 251 31.17 -7.70 33.16
C PRO A 251 29.97 -7.39 34.07
N LEU A 252 28.78 -7.47 33.50
CA LEU A 252 27.53 -7.32 34.23
C LEU A 252 26.64 -8.54 34.05
N LYS A 253 25.80 -8.79 35.05
CA LYS A 253 24.78 -9.82 35.00
C LYS A 253 23.40 -9.18 35.10
N ARG A 254 22.59 -9.38 34.06
CA ARG A 254 21.19 -8.94 34.01
C ARG A 254 20.29 -9.97 34.72
N SER A 255 19.28 -9.52 35.45
CA SER A 255 18.28 -10.38 36.09
C SER A 255 16.94 -9.67 36.07
N GLN A 256 15.94 -10.26 35.41
CA GLN A 256 14.58 -9.71 35.41
C GLN A 256 13.95 -9.94 36.79
N LEU A 257 13.54 -8.89 37.49
CA LEU A 257 12.87 -9.00 38.80
C LEU A 257 11.35 -9.15 38.62
N ASN A 258 10.76 -8.38 37.71
CA ASN A 258 9.37 -8.46 37.28
C ASN A 258 9.23 -7.87 35.87
N GLU A 259 8.01 -7.76 35.33
CA GLU A 259 7.77 -7.22 33.97
C GLU A 259 8.34 -5.81 33.75
N SER A 260 8.48 -4.99 34.79
CA SER A 260 8.86 -3.57 34.67
C SER A 260 10.22 -3.24 35.30
N ILE A 261 10.96 -4.24 35.80
CA ILE A 261 12.21 -4.02 36.53
C ILE A 261 13.27 -5.05 36.14
N THR A 262 14.38 -4.56 35.59
CA THR A 262 15.60 -5.35 35.32
C THR A 262 16.70 -4.94 36.28
N ARG A 263 17.22 -5.90 37.07
CA ARG A 263 18.38 -5.69 37.93
C ARG A 263 19.68 -5.92 37.17
N ILE A 264 20.60 -4.97 37.28
CA ILE A 264 21.98 -5.08 36.79
C ILE A 264 22.89 -5.32 37.98
N ASN A 265 23.64 -6.42 37.95
CA ASN A 265 24.65 -6.75 38.97
C ASN A 265 26.04 -6.61 38.37
N TYR A 266 26.97 -6.03 39.12
CA TYR A 266 28.34 -5.78 38.69
C TYR A 266 29.29 -5.69 39.90
N THR A 267 30.60 -5.79 39.65
CA THR A 267 31.64 -5.58 40.65
C THR A 267 32.71 -4.69 40.05
N LEU A 268 33.05 -3.59 40.74
CA LEU A 268 34.16 -2.72 40.34
C LEU A 268 35.47 -3.33 40.87
N ASN A 269 36.43 -3.62 40.01
CA ASN A 269 37.72 -4.24 40.40
C ASN A 269 38.90 -3.25 40.33
N GLU A 270 38.64 -2.01 39.95
CA GLU A 270 39.63 -0.96 39.73
C GLU A 270 39.22 0.30 40.52
N THR A 271 40.20 1.04 41.02
CA THR A 271 40.04 2.35 41.67
C THR A 271 40.25 3.48 40.69
#